data_AF-A0A522L4X5-F1
#
_entry.id   AF-A0A522L4X5-F1
#
_cell.length_a   1.000
_cell.length_b   1.000
_cell.length_c   1.000
_cell.angle_alpha   90.00
_cell.angle_beta   90.00
_cell.angle_gamma   90.00
#
_symmetry.space_group_name_H-M   'P 1'
#
loop_
_entity.id
_entity.type
_entity.pdbx_description
1 polymer ?
#
loop_
_entity_poly.entity_id
_entity_poly.type
_entity_poly.pdbx_seq_one_letter_code
_entity_poly.pdbx_strand_id
1 'polypeptide(L)'
;MNRFFVAVVFGVCCATVAAQTTASVEDRAADAERASINAERSHSEAAYLLEQKACYQKFAVNDCLRGAGAHQRKILADLRRREIAVNDAQRKRQAAERAERRQQKAAAEQREQAERQSDVRSANQPEQETKRRQERAASGSDRRAKATANESKNIQDSEARKQRHLDENASQARKAADAAAQRAQYEEKVRAADERRADRDRRRQEDRKPPANPLPMPP
;
A
#
# COMPACT_ATOMS: atom_id res chain seq x y z
N MET A 1 51.93 -6.92 19.56
CA MET A 1 50.65 -6.19 19.42
C MET A 1 49.42 -6.98 19.95
N ASN A 2 49.59 -7.94 20.88
CA ASN A 2 48.49 -8.81 21.34
C ASN A 2 47.96 -8.47 22.76
N ARG A 3 48.49 -7.43 23.42
CA ARG A 3 48.07 -7.06 24.78
C ARG A 3 46.83 -6.14 24.82
N PHE A 4 46.60 -5.39 23.75
CA PHE A 4 45.43 -4.50 23.64
C PHE A 4 44.14 -5.26 23.32
N PHE A 5 44.21 -6.37 22.58
CA PHE A 5 43.05 -7.21 22.27
C PHE A 5 42.48 -7.92 23.51
N VAL A 6 43.33 -8.32 24.46
CA VAL A 6 42.89 -8.99 25.71
C VAL A 6 42.17 -8.02 26.64
N ALA A 7 42.58 -6.75 26.70
CA ALA A 7 41.95 -5.74 27.54
C ALA A 7 40.55 -5.33 27.05
N VAL A 8 40.34 -5.29 25.73
CA VAL A 8 39.03 -4.93 25.14
C VAL A 8 38.00 -6.05 25.31
N VAL A 9 38.42 -7.32 25.24
CA VAL A 9 37.53 -8.47 25.46
C VAL A 9 37.12 -8.61 26.93
N PHE A 10 38.00 -8.26 27.88
CA PHE A 10 37.67 -8.30 29.31
C PHE A 10 36.75 -7.15 29.75
N GLY A 11 36.84 -5.97 29.11
CA GLY A 11 35.97 -4.82 29.38
C GLY A 11 34.51 -5.01 28.94
N VAL A 12 34.27 -5.79 27.87
CA VAL A 12 32.91 -6.06 27.37
C VAL A 12 32.19 -7.15 28.20
N CYS A 13 32.94 -8.03 28.88
CA CYS A 13 32.37 -9.12 29.69
C CYS A 13 31.81 -8.64 31.04
N CYS A 14 32.25 -7.50 31.58
CA CYS A 14 31.79 -6.99 32.87
C CYS A 14 30.46 -6.22 32.82
N ALA A 15 29.99 -5.77 31.65
CA ALA A 15 28.79 -4.95 31.54
C ALA A 15 27.46 -5.75 31.62
N THR A 16 27.49 -7.06 31.33
CA THR A 16 26.27 -7.90 31.29
C THR A 16 25.88 -8.49 32.65
N VAL A 17 26.76 -8.43 33.66
CA VAL A 17 26.52 -9.01 35.00
C VAL A 17 25.81 -8.03 35.96
N ALA A 18 25.89 -6.72 35.71
CA ALA A 18 25.28 -5.70 36.57
C ALA A 18 23.74 -5.65 36.49
N ALA A 19 23.14 -6.13 35.40
CA ALA A 19 21.68 -6.09 35.20
C ALA A 19 20.93 -7.17 35.99
N GLN A 20 21.52 -8.34 36.22
CA GLN A 20 20.86 -9.45 36.93
C GLN A 20 20.97 -9.33 38.46
N THR A 21 21.96 -8.60 38.95
CA THR A 21 22.20 -8.43 40.39
C THR A 21 21.25 -7.40 41.02
N THR A 22 20.93 -6.33 40.31
CA THR A 22 20.08 -5.22 40.79
C THR A 22 18.64 -5.65 41.10
N ALA A 23 17.98 -6.42 40.22
CA ALA A 23 16.62 -6.93 40.46
C ALA A 23 16.52 -7.77 41.74
N SER A 24 17.52 -8.62 42.00
CA SER A 24 17.55 -9.47 43.20
C SER A 24 17.85 -8.71 44.49
N VAL A 25 18.52 -7.55 44.40
CA VAL A 25 18.78 -6.66 45.55
C VAL A 25 17.53 -5.86 45.88
N GLU A 26 16.82 -5.42 44.85
CA GLU A 26 15.58 -4.67 44.94
C GLU A 26 14.41 -5.47 45.55
N ASP A 27 14.26 -6.74 45.18
CA ASP A 27 13.26 -7.62 45.81
C ASP A 27 13.60 -7.92 47.28
N ARG A 28 14.88 -8.17 47.60
CA ARG A 28 15.32 -8.36 48.99
C ARG A 28 15.08 -7.12 49.86
N ALA A 29 15.27 -5.92 49.30
CA ALA A 29 14.96 -4.67 49.98
C ALA A 29 13.45 -4.52 50.23
N ALA A 30 12.61 -4.91 49.27
CA ALA A 30 11.15 -4.91 49.45
C ALA A 30 10.71 -5.90 50.54
N ASP A 31 11.32 -7.08 50.62
CA ASP A 31 11.05 -8.07 51.66
C ASP A 31 11.50 -7.59 53.05
N ALA A 32 12.67 -6.95 53.14
CA ALA A 32 13.15 -6.34 54.38
C ALA A 32 12.20 -5.23 54.88
N GLU A 33 11.68 -4.40 53.98
CA GLU A 33 10.72 -3.35 54.33
C GLU A 33 9.35 -3.92 54.76
N ARG A 34 8.91 -5.04 54.17
CA ARG A 34 7.70 -5.73 54.66
C ARG A 34 7.91 -6.30 56.07
N ALA A 35 9.10 -6.82 56.34
CA ALA A 35 9.45 -7.32 57.67
C ALA A 35 9.47 -6.18 58.70
N SER A 36 10.01 -5.01 58.36
CA SER A 36 10.01 -3.83 59.24
C SER A 36 8.58 -3.34 59.52
N ILE A 37 7.73 -3.24 58.48
CA ILE A 37 6.31 -2.87 58.62
C ILE A 37 5.57 -3.85 59.55
N ASN A 38 5.81 -5.15 59.41
CA ASN A 38 5.18 -6.15 60.27
C ASN A 38 5.69 -6.09 61.70
N ALA A 39 6.98 -5.83 61.92
CA ALA A 39 7.52 -5.61 63.25
C ALA A 39 6.90 -4.35 63.91
N GLU A 40 6.76 -3.25 63.17
CA GLU A 40 6.10 -2.02 63.65
C GLU A 40 4.62 -2.26 63.98
N ARG A 41 3.90 -3.06 63.18
CA ARG A 41 2.52 -3.45 63.48
C ARG A 41 2.42 -4.19 64.82
N SER A 42 3.25 -5.22 65.01
CA SER A 42 3.27 -6.00 66.25
C SER A 42 3.62 -5.12 67.46
N HIS A 43 4.57 -4.19 67.30
CA HIS A 43 4.92 -3.23 68.35
C HIS A 43 3.75 -2.28 68.67
N SER A 44 3.07 -1.74 67.64
CA SER A 44 1.90 -0.88 67.83
C SER A 44 0.74 -1.61 68.49
N GLU A 45 0.54 -2.90 68.20
CA GLU A 45 -0.49 -3.72 68.84
C GLU A 45 -0.16 -3.96 70.31
N ALA A 46 1.08 -4.34 70.64
CA ALA A 46 1.52 -4.51 72.01
C ALA A 46 1.38 -3.21 72.82
N ALA A 47 1.79 -2.07 72.24
CA ALA A 47 1.64 -0.75 72.86
C ALA A 47 0.16 -0.41 73.12
N TYR A 48 -0.71 -0.67 72.15
CA TYR A 48 -2.15 -0.43 72.30
C TYR A 48 -2.77 -1.29 73.43
N LEU A 49 -2.38 -2.56 73.55
CA LEU A 49 -2.85 -3.42 74.64
C LEU A 49 -2.40 -2.93 76.01
N LEU A 50 -1.18 -2.38 76.12
CA LEU A 50 -0.70 -1.75 77.35
C LEU A 50 -1.46 -0.45 77.67
N GLU A 51 -1.67 0.40 76.68
CA GLU A 51 -2.49 1.62 76.83
C GLU A 51 -3.93 1.29 77.23
N GLN A 52 -4.52 0.26 76.64
CA GLN A 52 -5.86 -0.21 76.97
C GLN A 52 -5.95 -0.64 78.45
N LYS A 53 -4.96 -1.40 78.95
CA LYS A 53 -4.88 -1.77 80.37
C LYS A 53 -4.77 -0.54 81.27
N ALA A 54 -3.95 0.44 80.88
CA ALA A 54 -3.81 1.70 81.61
C ALA A 54 -5.11 2.53 81.60
N CYS A 55 -5.89 2.50 80.51
CA CYS A 55 -7.17 3.20 80.42
C CYS A 55 -8.20 2.69 81.43
N TYR A 56 -8.21 1.38 81.73
CA TYR A 56 -9.11 0.80 82.73
C TYR A 56 -8.81 1.26 84.17
N GLN A 57 -7.66 1.86 84.43
CA GLN A 57 -7.31 2.44 85.73
C GLN A 57 -7.73 3.90 85.87
N LYS A 58 -8.32 4.51 84.84
CA LYS A 58 -8.75 5.92 84.82
C LYS A 58 -10.25 6.06 85.05
N PHE A 59 -10.68 7.23 85.52
CA PHE A 59 -12.11 7.52 85.67
C PHE A 59 -12.83 7.68 84.32
N ALA A 60 -12.20 8.32 83.34
CA ALA A 60 -12.74 8.52 81.99
C ALA A 60 -12.32 7.38 81.04
N VAL A 61 -12.66 6.13 81.37
CA VAL A 61 -12.23 4.93 80.62
C VAL A 61 -12.63 5.02 79.14
N ASN A 62 -13.88 5.36 78.85
CA ASN A 62 -14.41 5.40 77.48
C ASN A 62 -13.69 6.43 76.60
N ASP A 63 -13.37 7.61 77.14
CA ASP A 63 -12.61 8.64 76.42
C ASP A 63 -11.18 8.18 76.17
N CYS A 64 -10.54 7.58 77.17
CA CYS A 64 -9.20 7.02 77.05
C CYS A 64 -9.14 5.93 75.97
N LEU A 65 -10.07 4.98 75.99
CA LEU A 65 -10.14 3.90 74.99
C LEU A 65 -10.37 4.44 73.57
N ARG A 66 -11.24 5.45 73.42
CA ARG A 66 -11.44 6.12 72.12
C ARG A 66 -10.18 6.80 71.62
N GLY A 67 -9.44 7.47 72.52
CA GLY A 67 -8.16 8.12 72.22
C GLY A 67 -7.08 7.10 71.80
N ALA A 68 -6.88 6.05 72.59
CA ALA A 68 -5.93 4.97 72.28
C ALA A 68 -6.26 4.30 70.94
N GLY A 69 -7.54 4.01 70.68
CA GLY A 69 -7.96 3.42 69.41
C GLY A 69 -7.78 4.37 68.23
N ALA A 70 -8.01 5.68 68.42
CA ALA A 70 -7.77 6.68 67.39
C ALA A 70 -6.27 6.82 67.06
N HIS A 71 -5.42 6.75 68.07
CA HIS A 71 -3.96 6.76 67.92
C HIS A 71 -3.48 5.52 67.15
N GLN A 72 -3.93 4.32 67.55
CA GLN A 72 -3.59 3.07 66.87
C GLN A 72 -4.04 3.06 65.40
N ARG A 73 -5.26 3.54 65.10
CA ARG A 73 -5.75 3.63 63.71
C ARG A 73 -4.87 4.53 62.84
N LYS A 74 -4.34 5.63 63.37
CA LYS A 74 -3.41 6.52 62.64
C LYS A 74 -2.12 5.77 62.30
N ILE A 75 -1.50 5.12 63.28
CA ILE A 75 -0.27 4.34 63.08
C ILE A 75 -0.49 3.24 62.03
N LEU A 76 -1.57 2.47 62.15
CA LEU A 76 -1.89 1.40 61.20
C LEU A 76 -2.22 1.93 59.80
N ALA A 77 -2.87 3.09 59.69
CA ALA A 77 -3.11 3.73 58.39
C ALA A 77 -1.80 4.14 57.71
N ASP A 78 -0.85 4.68 58.46
CA ASP A 78 0.46 5.08 57.95
C ASP A 78 1.29 3.87 57.51
N LEU A 79 1.30 2.81 58.32
CA LEU A 79 1.91 1.52 57.97
C LEU A 79 1.30 0.90 56.72
N ARG A 80 -0.04 0.96 56.59
CA ARG A 80 -0.74 0.47 55.39
C ARG A 80 -0.36 1.27 54.15
N ARG A 81 -0.21 2.60 54.24
CA ARG A 81 0.26 3.42 53.11
C ARG A 81 1.68 3.02 52.68
N ARG A 82 2.58 2.79 53.64
CA ARG A 82 3.94 2.29 53.37
C ARG A 82 3.91 0.93 52.66
N GLU A 83 3.13 -0.01 53.16
CA GLU A 83 3.01 -1.35 52.56
C GLU A 83 2.44 -1.30 51.14
N ILE A 84 1.42 -0.47 50.89
CA ILE A 84 0.88 -0.27 49.55
C ILE A 84 1.96 0.25 48.60
N ALA A 85 2.76 1.24 49.02
CA ALA A 85 3.85 1.77 48.20
C ALA A 85 4.89 0.70 47.84
N VAL A 86 5.29 -0.15 48.80
CA VAL A 86 6.22 -1.27 48.57
C VAL A 86 5.63 -2.28 47.58
N ASN A 87 4.36 -2.68 47.79
CA ASN A 87 3.68 -3.63 46.93
C ASN A 87 3.50 -3.09 45.50
N ASP A 88 3.17 -1.81 45.36
CA ASP A 88 2.99 -1.15 44.07
C ASP A 88 4.30 -1.05 43.29
N ALA A 89 5.39 -0.69 43.98
CA ALA A 89 6.73 -0.66 43.38
C ALA A 89 7.12 -2.03 42.85
N GLN A 90 6.90 -3.10 43.62
CA GLN A 90 7.21 -4.46 43.19
C GLN A 90 6.34 -4.90 42.01
N ARG A 91 5.03 -4.61 42.02
CA ARG A 91 4.14 -4.94 40.88
C ARG A 91 4.62 -4.26 39.60
N LYS A 92 5.03 -2.99 39.66
CA LYS A 92 5.56 -2.26 38.50
C LYS A 92 6.85 -2.89 37.97
N ARG A 93 7.78 -3.29 38.85
CA ARG A 93 9.03 -3.96 38.47
C ARG A 93 8.79 -5.29 37.78
N GLN A 94 7.97 -6.15 38.38
CA GLN A 94 7.63 -7.44 37.77
C GLN A 94 6.89 -7.28 36.44
N ALA A 95 6.03 -6.27 36.31
CA ALA A 95 5.37 -5.96 35.05
C ALA A 95 6.37 -5.54 33.96
N ALA A 96 7.35 -4.70 34.31
CA ALA A 96 8.42 -4.28 33.41
C ALA A 96 9.29 -5.47 32.98
N GLU A 97 9.74 -6.31 33.91
CA GLU A 97 10.54 -7.50 33.59
C GLU A 97 9.79 -8.46 32.66
N ARG A 98 8.49 -8.70 32.93
CA ARG A 98 7.65 -9.54 32.05
C ARG A 98 7.46 -8.92 30.67
N ALA A 99 7.37 -7.59 30.58
CA ALA A 99 7.28 -6.89 29.30
C ALA A 99 8.58 -7.02 28.50
N GLU A 100 9.73 -6.81 29.13
CA GLU A 100 11.05 -6.99 28.51
C GLU A 100 11.26 -8.43 28.03
N ARG A 101 10.93 -9.44 28.87
CA ARG A 101 11.02 -10.85 28.48
C ARG A 101 10.14 -11.18 27.27
N ARG A 102 8.92 -10.60 27.19
CA ARG A 102 8.05 -10.77 26.02
C ARG A 102 8.64 -10.11 24.77
N GLN A 103 9.20 -8.91 24.89
CA GLN A 103 9.85 -8.22 23.78
C GLN A 103 11.07 -8.99 23.26
N GLN A 104 11.91 -9.51 24.16
CA GLN A 104 13.06 -10.33 23.79
C GLN A 104 12.64 -11.61 23.05
N LYS A 105 11.61 -12.30 23.55
CA LYS A 105 11.04 -13.48 22.86
C LYS A 105 10.48 -13.13 21.50
N ALA A 106 9.66 -12.09 21.40
CA ALA A 106 9.09 -11.65 20.14
C ALA A 106 10.18 -11.25 19.13
N ALA A 107 11.24 -10.56 19.58
CA ALA A 107 12.38 -10.20 18.74
C ALA A 107 13.17 -11.43 18.28
N ALA A 108 13.37 -12.43 19.15
CA ALA A 108 14.01 -13.68 18.79
C ALA A 108 13.17 -14.48 17.78
N GLU A 109 11.87 -14.61 18.01
CA GLU A 109 10.93 -15.26 17.09
C GLU A 109 10.88 -14.56 15.73
N GLN A 110 10.87 -13.22 15.71
CA GLN A 110 10.92 -12.45 14.46
C GLN A 110 12.22 -12.67 13.69
N ARG A 111 13.36 -12.73 14.39
CA ARG A 111 14.66 -13.04 13.77
C ARG A 111 14.64 -14.44 13.18
N GLU A 112 14.19 -15.43 13.95
CA GLU A 112 14.09 -16.82 13.48
C GLU A 112 13.14 -16.94 12.27
N GLN A 113 12.00 -16.25 12.29
CA GLN A 113 11.07 -16.22 11.16
C GLN A 113 11.68 -15.56 9.93
N ALA A 114 12.39 -14.44 10.10
CA ALA A 114 13.08 -13.76 9.00
C ALA A 114 14.18 -14.63 8.40
N GLU A 115 14.95 -15.34 9.23
CA GLU A 115 15.96 -16.32 8.81
C GLU A 115 15.31 -17.46 8.03
N ARG A 116 14.27 -18.11 8.58
CA ARG A 116 13.51 -19.17 7.89
C ARG A 116 12.94 -18.70 6.56
N GLN A 117 12.41 -17.48 6.48
CA GLN A 117 11.90 -16.91 5.22
C GLN A 117 13.02 -16.66 4.21
N SER A 118 14.19 -16.21 4.67
CA SER A 118 15.36 -16.01 3.81
C SER A 118 15.92 -17.34 3.30
N ASP A 119 15.91 -18.40 4.11
CA ASP A 119 16.31 -19.75 3.72
C ASP A 119 15.36 -20.31 2.67
N VAL A 120 14.04 -20.22 2.90
CA VAL A 120 13.02 -20.65 1.95
C VAL A 120 13.14 -19.86 0.64
N ARG A 121 13.37 -18.54 0.70
CA ARG A 121 13.55 -17.71 -0.50
C ARG A 121 14.79 -18.13 -1.28
N SER A 122 15.90 -18.37 -0.60
CA SER A 122 17.17 -18.80 -1.22
C SER A 122 17.04 -20.20 -1.83
N ALA A 123 16.35 -21.12 -1.16
CA ALA A 123 16.07 -22.46 -1.68
C ALA A 123 15.18 -22.44 -2.93
N ASN A 124 14.19 -21.54 -3.00
CA ASN A 124 13.30 -21.40 -4.16
C ASN A 124 13.90 -20.57 -5.31
N GLN A 125 15.01 -19.85 -5.08
CA GLN A 125 15.66 -19.00 -6.07
C GLN A 125 16.07 -19.72 -7.37
N PRO A 126 16.72 -20.91 -7.35
CA PRO A 126 17.07 -21.63 -8.57
C PRO A 126 15.85 -22.09 -9.38
N GLU A 127 14.77 -22.55 -8.72
CA GLU A 127 13.53 -22.91 -9.42
C GLU A 127 12.85 -21.67 -10.03
N GLN A 128 12.83 -20.54 -9.33
CA GLN A 128 12.29 -19.30 -9.88
C GLN A 128 13.12 -18.80 -11.06
N GLU A 129 14.45 -18.89 -11.00
CA GLU A 129 15.33 -18.48 -12.09
C GLU A 129 15.16 -19.36 -13.33
N THR A 130 15.06 -20.68 -13.15
CA THR A 130 14.81 -21.60 -14.27
C THR A 130 13.45 -21.35 -14.92
N LYS A 131 12.38 -21.14 -14.13
CA LYS A 131 11.05 -20.75 -14.65
C LYS A 131 11.13 -19.44 -15.44
N ARG A 132 11.76 -18.39 -14.89
CA ARG A 132 11.96 -17.11 -15.60
C ARG A 132 12.75 -17.27 -16.89
N ARG A 133 13.75 -18.17 -16.92
CA ARG A 133 14.53 -18.46 -18.14
C ARG A 133 13.66 -19.14 -19.21
N GLN A 134 12.84 -20.11 -18.81
CA GLN A 134 11.90 -20.79 -19.71
C GLN A 134 10.86 -19.82 -20.27
N GLU A 135 10.27 -18.96 -19.45
CA GLU A 135 9.32 -17.93 -19.89
C GLU A 135 9.95 -16.93 -20.87
N ARG A 136 11.19 -16.50 -20.64
CA ARG A 136 11.94 -15.64 -21.57
C ARG A 136 12.23 -16.36 -22.89
N ALA A 137 12.53 -17.65 -22.86
CA ALA A 137 12.74 -18.44 -24.06
C ALA A 137 11.44 -18.56 -24.88
N ALA A 138 10.33 -18.90 -24.23
CA ALA A 138 9.01 -19.02 -24.86
C ALA A 138 8.51 -17.68 -25.43
N SER A 139 8.61 -16.60 -24.65
CA SER A 139 8.25 -15.27 -25.15
C SER A 139 9.18 -14.76 -26.24
N GLY A 140 10.45 -15.19 -26.24
CA GLY A 140 11.42 -14.92 -27.32
C GLY A 140 11.02 -15.61 -28.63
N SER A 141 10.61 -16.88 -28.59
CA SER A 141 10.11 -17.58 -29.78
C SER A 141 8.84 -16.94 -30.32
N ASP A 142 7.90 -16.55 -29.45
CA ASP A 142 6.65 -15.89 -29.87
C ASP A 142 6.91 -14.53 -30.49
N ARG A 143 7.80 -13.73 -29.92
CA ARG A 143 8.20 -12.43 -30.46
C ARG A 143 8.85 -12.59 -31.83
N ARG A 144 9.71 -13.59 -32.01
CA ARG A 144 10.36 -13.87 -33.30
C ARG A 144 9.34 -14.32 -34.35
N ALA A 145 8.42 -15.21 -34.00
CA ALA A 145 7.36 -15.66 -34.90
C ALA A 145 6.43 -14.52 -35.32
N LYS A 146 6.06 -13.63 -34.38
CA LYS A 146 5.27 -12.42 -34.68
C LYS A 146 6.05 -11.45 -35.58
N ALA A 147 7.34 -11.27 -35.35
CA ALA A 147 8.18 -10.43 -36.20
C ALA A 147 8.26 -10.97 -37.64
N THR A 148 8.47 -12.28 -37.82
CA THR A 148 8.51 -12.91 -39.15
C THR A 148 7.15 -12.86 -39.85
N ALA A 149 6.04 -13.01 -39.12
CA ALA A 149 4.69 -12.90 -39.68
C ALA A 149 4.35 -11.46 -40.10
N ASN A 150 4.82 -10.46 -39.34
CA ASN A 150 4.69 -9.06 -39.74
C ASN A 150 5.55 -8.73 -40.96
N GLU A 151 6.77 -9.25 -41.03
CA GLU A 151 7.66 -9.09 -42.19
C GLU A 151 7.01 -9.66 -43.46
N SER A 152 6.51 -10.90 -43.41
CA SER A 152 5.86 -11.52 -44.57
C SER A 152 4.59 -10.77 -44.99
N LYS A 153 3.79 -10.30 -44.02
CA LYS A 153 2.62 -9.46 -44.29
C LYS A 153 3.02 -8.13 -44.95
N ASN A 154 4.07 -7.47 -44.47
CA ASN A 154 4.55 -6.22 -45.05
C ASN A 154 5.04 -6.40 -46.50
N ILE A 155 5.73 -7.51 -46.78
CA ILE A 155 6.18 -7.85 -48.13
C ILE A 155 4.95 -8.05 -49.04
N GLN A 156 3.98 -8.86 -48.63
CA GLN A 156 2.73 -9.09 -49.37
C GLN A 156 1.96 -7.80 -49.62
N ASP A 157 1.82 -6.95 -48.60
CA ASP A 157 1.16 -5.66 -48.71
C ASP A 157 1.89 -4.73 -49.70
N SER A 158 3.23 -4.77 -49.72
CA SER A 158 4.04 -3.99 -50.66
C SER A 158 3.87 -4.47 -52.11
N GLU A 159 3.82 -5.78 -52.34
CA GLU A 159 3.58 -6.37 -53.65
C GLU A 159 2.16 -6.07 -54.14
N ALA A 160 1.16 -6.22 -53.26
CA ALA A 160 -0.22 -5.86 -53.58
C ALA A 160 -0.37 -4.37 -53.92
N ARG A 161 0.35 -3.47 -53.24
CA ARG A 161 0.39 -2.04 -53.59
C ARG A 161 1.00 -1.79 -54.97
N LYS A 162 2.11 -2.47 -55.29
CA LYS A 162 2.73 -2.37 -56.62
C LYS A 162 1.77 -2.86 -57.70
N GLN A 163 1.11 -3.99 -57.48
CA GLN A 163 0.14 -4.54 -58.43
C GLN A 163 -1.04 -3.59 -58.66
N ARG A 164 -1.62 -3.05 -57.59
CA ARG A 164 -2.69 -2.03 -57.70
C ARG A 164 -2.26 -0.82 -58.51
N HIS A 165 -1.04 -0.32 -58.31
CA HIS A 165 -0.51 0.79 -59.11
C HIS A 165 -0.36 0.43 -60.59
N LEU A 166 0.10 -0.78 -60.91
CA LEU A 166 0.19 -1.25 -62.30
C LEU A 166 -1.21 -1.35 -62.94
N ASP A 167 -2.17 -1.89 -62.21
CA ASP A 167 -3.56 -2.03 -62.67
C ASP A 167 -4.23 -0.67 -62.86
N GLU A 168 -4.02 0.28 -61.94
CA GLU A 168 -4.49 1.66 -62.06
C GLU A 168 -3.86 2.35 -63.28
N ASN A 169 -2.56 2.23 -63.47
CA ASN A 169 -1.86 2.78 -64.62
C ASN A 169 -2.38 2.17 -65.94
N ALA A 170 -2.60 0.86 -65.98
CA ALA A 170 -3.18 0.18 -67.14
C ALA A 170 -4.63 0.63 -67.42
N SER A 171 -5.43 0.83 -66.36
CA SER A 171 -6.79 1.38 -66.48
C SER A 171 -6.78 2.81 -67.01
N GLN A 172 -5.88 3.65 -66.51
CA GLN A 172 -5.71 5.02 -67.00
C GLN A 172 -5.26 5.06 -68.46
N ALA A 173 -4.32 4.20 -68.85
CA ALA A 173 -3.87 4.07 -70.25
C ALA A 173 -5.03 3.67 -71.18
N ARG A 174 -5.87 2.71 -70.77
CA ARG A 174 -7.09 2.34 -71.51
C ARG A 174 -8.06 3.51 -71.64
N LYS A 175 -8.37 4.19 -70.53
CA LYS A 175 -9.24 5.38 -70.53
C LYS A 175 -8.69 6.50 -71.44
N ALA A 176 -7.37 6.70 -71.45
CA ALA A 176 -6.73 7.70 -72.31
C ALA A 176 -6.81 7.32 -73.80
N ALA A 177 -6.62 6.03 -74.13
CA ALA A 177 -6.81 5.53 -75.49
C ALA A 177 -8.26 5.72 -75.96
N ASP A 178 -9.24 5.46 -75.09
CA ASP A 178 -10.67 5.63 -75.38
C ASP A 178 -11.11 7.11 -75.36
N ALA A 179 -10.36 8.00 -74.71
CA ALA A 179 -10.74 9.41 -74.53
C ALA A 179 -10.86 10.17 -75.85
N ALA A 180 -10.02 9.87 -76.85
CA ALA A 180 -10.11 10.50 -78.16
C ALA A 180 -11.42 10.12 -78.87
N ALA A 181 -11.80 8.84 -78.82
CA ALA A 181 -13.07 8.35 -79.36
C ALA A 181 -14.27 8.94 -78.61
N GLN A 182 -14.21 9.00 -77.27
CA GLN A 182 -15.27 9.59 -76.44
C GLN A 182 -15.45 11.10 -76.70
N ARG A 183 -14.36 11.85 -76.87
CA ARG A 183 -14.40 13.28 -77.22
C ARG A 183 -15.04 13.50 -78.58
N ALA A 184 -14.66 12.73 -79.60
CA ALA A 184 -15.26 12.81 -80.94
C ALA A 184 -16.78 12.55 -80.90
N GLN A 185 -17.22 11.51 -80.17
CA GLN A 185 -18.64 11.22 -79.99
C GLN A 185 -19.39 12.33 -79.24
N TYR A 186 -18.76 12.96 -78.24
CA TYR A 186 -19.36 14.08 -77.52
C TYR A 186 -19.52 15.31 -78.41
N GLU A 187 -18.48 15.68 -79.15
CA GLU A 187 -18.53 16.80 -80.09
C GLU A 187 -19.61 16.60 -81.17
N GLU A 188 -19.74 15.38 -81.71
CA GLU A 188 -20.80 15.05 -82.66
C GLU A 188 -22.20 15.23 -82.05
N LYS A 189 -22.41 14.76 -80.82
CA LYS A 189 -23.68 14.96 -80.09
C LYS A 189 -24.00 16.43 -79.84
N VAL A 190 -23.00 17.25 -79.52
CA VAL A 190 -23.17 18.70 -79.33
C VAL A 190 -23.54 19.37 -80.65
N ARG A 191 -22.80 19.10 -81.74
CA ARG A 191 -23.13 19.62 -83.08
C ARG A 191 -24.56 19.26 -83.49
N ALA A 192 -24.94 17.99 -83.34
CA ALA A 192 -26.29 17.53 -83.63
C ALA A 192 -27.36 18.19 -82.72
N ALA A 193 -27.03 18.54 -81.47
CA ALA A 193 -27.93 19.25 -80.58
C ALA A 193 -28.12 20.72 -80.98
N ASP A 194 -27.04 21.40 -81.38
CA ASP A 194 -27.06 22.78 -81.87
C ASP A 194 -27.84 22.89 -83.18
N GLU A 195 -27.63 21.95 -84.10
CA GLU A 195 -28.42 21.83 -85.34
C GLU A 195 -29.92 21.68 -85.04
N ARG A 196 -30.28 20.78 -84.10
CA ARG A 196 -31.69 20.63 -83.67
C ARG A 196 -32.25 21.90 -83.03
N ARG A 197 -31.43 22.67 -82.31
CA ARG A 197 -31.87 23.94 -81.70
C ARG A 197 -32.11 25.00 -82.77
N ALA A 198 -31.16 25.17 -83.69
CA ALA A 198 -31.27 26.09 -84.81
C ALA A 198 -32.48 25.76 -85.70
N ASP A 199 -32.75 24.47 -85.97
CA ASP A 199 -33.93 24.04 -86.71
C ASP A 199 -35.24 24.43 -85.98
N ARG A 200 -35.31 24.19 -84.66
CA ARG A 200 -36.49 24.59 -83.87
C ARG A 200 -36.67 26.11 -83.82
N ASP A 201 -35.59 26.87 -83.67
CA ASP A 201 -35.66 28.33 -83.62
C ASP A 201 -36.05 28.92 -84.98
N ARG A 202 -35.56 28.33 -86.08
CA ARG A 202 -36.01 28.64 -87.44
C ARG A 202 -37.50 28.36 -87.60
N ARG A 203 -37.97 27.14 -87.27
CA ARG A 203 -39.39 26.80 -87.29
C ARG A 203 -40.24 27.75 -86.45
N ARG A 204 -39.79 28.09 -85.23
CA ARG A 204 -40.48 29.08 -84.37
C ARG A 204 -40.58 30.45 -85.01
N GLN A 205 -39.55 30.91 -85.73
CA GLN A 205 -39.56 32.20 -86.42
C GLN A 205 -40.47 32.18 -87.65
N GLU A 206 -40.45 31.09 -88.42
CA GLU A 206 -41.36 30.87 -89.55
C GLU A 206 -42.83 30.79 -89.08
N ASP A 207 -43.09 30.16 -87.94
CA ASP A 207 -44.44 29.98 -87.36
C ASP A 207 -44.93 31.15 -86.47
N ARG A 208 -44.22 32.30 -86.45
CA ARG A 208 -44.63 33.48 -85.64
C ARG A 208 -45.93 34.11 -86.17
N LYS A 209 -47.07 33.68 -85.61
CA LYS A 209 -48.36 34.38 -85.76
C LYS A 209 -48.37 35.70 -84.97
N PRO A 210 -48.94 36.79 -85.52
CA PRO A 210 -49.06 38.07 -84.80
C PRO A 210 -49.90 37.90 -83.51
N PRO A 211 -49.57 38.62 -82.42
CA PRO A 211 -50.31 38.53 -81.17
C PRO A 211 -51.77 38.94 -81.40
N ALA A 212 -52.71 38.14 -80.87
CA ALA A 212 -54.14 38.44 -80.95
C ALA A 212 -54.47 39.74 -80.23
N ASN A 213 -55.44 40.50 -80.75
CA ASN A 213 -55.90 41.77 -80.19
C ASN A 213 -56.29 41.61 -78.71
N PRO A 214 -55.96 42.59 -77.84
CA PRO A 214 -56.24 42.52 -76.42
C PRO A 214 -57.76 42.49 -76.15
N LEU A 215 -58.16 41.68 -75.18
CA LEU A 215 -59.55 41.53 -74.75
C LEU A 215 -60.11 42.87 -74.21
N PRO A 216 -61.40 43.19 -74.46
CA PRO A 216 -62.03 44.39 -73.95
C PRO A 216 -62.08 44.41 -72.41
N MET A 217 -61.77 45.57 -71.82
CA MET A 217 -61.92 45.81 -70.38
C MET A 217 -63.41 45.95 -70.01
N PRO A 218 -63.87 45.33 -68.89
CA PRO A 218 -65.29 45.37 -68.48
C PRO A 218 -65.70 46.73 -67.84
N PRO A 219 -67.00 47.11 -67.91
CA PRO A 219 -67.58 48.26 -67.22
C PRO A 219 -67.81 48.01 -65.71
#